data_AF-A0A5X8YPJ8-F1
#
_entry.id   AF-A0A5X8YPJ8-F1
#
_cell.length_a   1.000
_cell.length_b   1.000
_cell.length_c   1.000
_cell.angle_alpha   90.00
_cell.angle_beta   90.00
_cell.angle_gamma   90.00
#
_symmetry.space_group_name_H-M   'P 1'
#
loop_
_entity.id
_entity.type
_entity.pdbx_description
1 polymer ?
#
loop_
_entity_poly.entity_id
_entity_poly.type
_entity_poly.pdbx_seq_one_letter_code
_entity_poly.pdbx_strand_id
1 'polypeptide(L)'
;AMLQANQRDLSQPVGPQVAEYEQIMLQAGWVMVPVEPTDEMIAAAMECEDVLFNSDGSFCVQFREIYCAMVDAVPKPEVNSESN
;
A
#
# COMPACT_ATOMS: atom_id res chain seq x y z
N ALA A 1 -16.74 17.01 13.12
CA ALA A 1 -16.98 16.39 11.80
C ALA A 1 -15.64 15.91 11.30
N MET A 2 -15.44 14.60 11.17
CA MET A 2 -14.22 14.07 10.55
C MET A 2 -14.34 14.28 9.05
N LEU A 3 -13.29 14.81 8.43
CA LEU A 3 -13.20 14.92 6.98
C LEU A 3 -13.26 13.48 6.43
N GLN A 4 -14.38 13.11 5.82
CA GLN A 4 -14.40 11.92 4.98
C GLN A 4 -13.40 12.20 3.86
N ALA A 5 -12.25 11.54 3.90
CA ALA A 5 -11.32 11.56 2.78
C ALA A 5 -12.09 10.99 1.60
N ASN A 6 -12.52 11.84 0.67
CA ASN A 6 -13.01 11.41 -0.62
C ASN A 6 -11.83 10.66 -1.27
N GLN A 7 -11.81 9.34 -1.12
CA GLN A 7 -10.81 8.51 -1.76
C GLN A 7 -10.93 8.76 -3.26
N ARG A 8 -9.82 9.18 -3.86
CA ARG A 8 -9.77 9.44 -5.29
C ARG A 8 -10.15 8.15 -6.00
N ASP A 9 -11.10 8.24 -6.91
CA ASP A 9 -11.44 7.13 -7.79
C ASP A 9 -10.24 6.79 -8.67
N LEU A 10 -9.57 5.67 -8.36
CA LEU A 10 -8.38 5.19 -9.06
C LEU A 10 -8.70 4.66 -10.46
N SER A 11 -9.99 4.50 -10.81
CA SER A 11 -10.42 4.12 -12.15
C SER A 11 -10.39 5.30 -13.13
N GLN A 12 -10.36 6.55 -12.64
CA GLN A 12 -10.30 7.72 -13.49
C GLN A 12 -8.85 8.12 -13.81
N PRO A 13 -8.52 8.33 -15.10
CA PRO A 13 -7.17 8.69 -15.49
C PRO A 13 -6.77 10.03 -14.87
N VAL A 14 -5.57 10.06 -14.30
CA VAL A 14 -4.96 11.30 -13.84
C VAL A 14 -4.62 12.18 -15.06
N GLY A 15 -4.57 13.51 -14.89
CA GLY A 15 -4.17 14.40 -15.98
C GLY A 15 -2.76 14.04 -16.49
N PRO A 16 -2.41 14.34 -17.76
CA PRO A 16 -1.18 13.84 -18.40
C PRO A 16 0.11 14.11 -17.60
N GLN A 17 0.20 15.27 -16.96
CA GLN A 17 1.35 15.67 -16.13
C GLN A 17 1.49 14.81 -14.86
N VAL A 18 0.37 14.36 -14.28
CA VAL A 18 0.39 13.52 -13.07
C VAL A 18 0.80 12.10 -13.42
N ALA A 19 0.36 11.58 -14.57
CA ALA A 19 0.72 10.24 -15.04
C ALA A 19 2.23 10.14 -15.32
N GLU A 20 2.83 11.17 -15.92
CA GLU A 20 4.28 11.23 -16.15
C GLU A 20 5.06 11.26 -14.83
N TYR A 21 4.60 12.04 -13.85
CA TYR A 21 5.20 12.08 -12.51
C TYR A 21 5.13 10.72 -11.80
N GLU A 22 3.97 10.06 -11.84
CA GLU A 22 3.78 8.72 -11.27
C GLU A 22 4.72 7.69 -11.90
N GLN A 23 4.87 7.72 -13.23
CA GLN A 23 5.85 6.88 -13.96
C GLN A 23 7.29 7.12 -13.47
N ILE A 24 7.71 8.37 -13.33
CA ILE A 24 9.05 8.73 -12.84
C ILE A 24 9.25 8.20 -11.41
N MET A 25 8.24 8.36 -10.55
CA MET A 25 8.29 7.89 -9.17
C MET A 25 8.42 6.36 -9.09
N LEU A 26 7.63 5.62 -9.88
CA LEU A 26 7.71 4.16 -9.97
C LEU A 26 9.09 3.69 -10.44
N GLN A 27 9.67 4.33 -11.46
CA GLN A 27 11.03 4.02 -11.94
C GLN A 27 12.11 4.32 -10.89
N ALA A 28 11.87 5.31 -10.03
CA ALA A 28 12.74 5.63 -8.90
C ALA A 28 12.48 4.73 -7.66
N GLY A 29 11.59 3.74 -7.76
CA GLY A 29 11.28 2.79 -6.68
C GLY A 29 10.30 3.32 -5.63
N TRP A 30 9.61 4.43 -5.90
CA TRP A 30 8.56 4.96 -5.03
C TRP A 30 7.21 4.36 -5.39
N VAL A 31 6.37 4.16 -4.38
CA VAL A 31 5.00 3.66 -4.54
C VAL A 31 4.03 4.64 -3.90
N MET A 32 2.85 4.81 -4.51
CA MET A 32 1.77 5.58 -3.89
C MET A 32 1.04 4.70 -2.88
N VAL A 33 0.86 5.20 -1.66
CA VAL A 33 0.15 4.52 -0.58
C VAL A 33 -0.91 5.47 -0.04
N PRO A 34 -2.14 5.01 0.25
CA PRO A 34 -3.13 5.79 0.96
C PRO A 34 -2.57 6.36 2.26
N VAL A 35 -2.95 7.60 2.59
CA VAL A 35 -2.55 8.24 3.86
C VAL A 35 -3.13 7.49 5.05
N GLU A 36 -4.37 7.05 4.93
CA GLU A 36 -5.04 6.15 5.88
C GLU A 36 -5.07 4.74 5.28
N PRO A 37 -4.63 3.70 6.00
CA PRO A 37 -4.62 2.33 5.48
C PRO A 37 -6.05 1.84 5.22
N THR A 38 -6.21 1.06 4.15
CA THR A 38 -7.51 0.42 3.84
C THR A 38 -7.74 -0.81 4.72
N ASP A 39 -8.97 -1.32 4.72
CA ASP A 39 -9.32 -2.53 5.46
C ASP A 39 -8.47 -3.74 5.00
N GLU A 40 -8.17 -3.87 3.70
CA GLU A 40 -7.30 -4.91 3.18
C GLU A 40 -5.84 -4.74 3.65
N MET A 41 -5.34 -3.51 3.72
CA MET A 41 -4.00 -3.24 4.26
C MET A 41 -3.93 -3.60 5.76
N ILE A 42 -4.98 -3.29 6.53
CA ILE A 42 -5.07 -3.64 7.95
C ILE A 42 -5.16 -5.16 8.12
N ALA A 43 -5.96 -5.85 7.30
CA ALA A 43 -6.04 -7.30 7.33
C ALA A 43 -4.68 -7.94 7.01
N ALA A 44 -3.97 -7.46 5.99
CA ALA A 44 -2.63 -7.95 5.65
C ALA A 44 -1.62 -7.74 6.79
N ALA A 45 -1.70 -6.62 7.50
CA ALA A 45 -0.89 -6.40 8.71
C ALA A 45 -1.20 -7.40 9.82
N MET A 46 -2.48 -7.68 10.06
CA MET A 46 -2.94 -8.59 11.12
C MET A 46 -2.60 -10.06 10.84
N GLU A 47 -2.57 -10.46 9.57
CA GLU A 47 -2.25 -11.81 9.12
C GLU A 47 -0.74 -12.02 8.93
N CYS A 48 0.07 -10.96 9.02
CA CYS A 48 1.52 -11.05 8.93
C CYS A 48 2.07 -11.86 10.12
N GLU A 49 2.92 -12.86 9.85
CA GLU A 49 3.68 -13.57 10.90
C GLU A 49 4.88 -12.73 11.35
N ASP A 50 4.60 -11.57 11.94
CA ASP A 50 5.58 -10.55 12.29
C ASP A 50 6.17 -10.74 13.69
N VAL A 51 5.59 -11.59 14.53
CA VAL A 51 6.04 -11.81 15.91
C VAL A 51 7.01 -12.98 16.02
N LEU A 52 8.23 -12.71 16.45
CA LEU A 52 9.25 -13.71 16.77
C LEU A 52 9.31 -13.96 18.27
N PHE A 53 9.28 -15.23 18.68
CA PHE A 53 9.46 -15.64 20.07
C PHE A 53 10.91 -16.08 20.29
N ASN A 54 11.56 -15.45 21.26
CA ASN A 54 12.93 -15.75 21.63
C ASN A 54 12.97 -16.87 22.69
N SER A 55 14.10 -17.56 22.78
CA SER A 55 14.30 -18.64 23.77
C SER A 55 14.30 -18.15 25.22
N ASP A 56 14.50 -16.85 25.45
CA ASP A 56 14.45 -16.22 26.77
C ASP A 56 13.03 -15.80 27.21
N GLY A 57 12.01 -16.13 26.41
CA GLY A 57 10.61 -15.83 26.68
C GLY A 57 10.19 -14.40 26.28
N SER A 58 11.10 -13.60 25.73
CA SER A 58 10.74 -12.32 25.11
C SER A 58 10.15 -12.52 23.72
N PHE A 59 9.46 -11.50 23.20
CA PHE A 59 9.00 -11.46 21.82
C PHE A 59 9.45 -10.18 21.13
N CYS A 60 9.66 -10.28 19.82
CA CYS A 60 9.99 -9.15 18.96
C CYS A 60 8.94 -9.01 17.86
N VAL A 61 8.44 -7.80 17.68
CA VAL A 61 7.51 -7.44 16.62
C VAL A 61 8.31 -6.92 15.43
N GLN A 62 8.20 -7.57 14.29
CA GLN A 62 8.90 -7.20 13.06
C GLN A 62 8.09 -6.16 12.29
N PHE A 63 8.07 -4.91 12.80
CA PHE A 63 7.33 -3.80 12.18
C PHE A 63 7.61 -3.61 10.69
N ARG A 64 8.82 -3.96 10.23
CA ARG A 64 9.17 -3.91 8.81
C ARG A 64 8.31 -4.88 7.99
N GLU A 65 8.12 -6.10 8.47
CA GLU A 65 7.33 -7.12 7.76
C GLU A 65 5.86 -6.73 7.73
N ILE A 66 5.33 -6.16 8.83
CA ILE A 66 3.99 -5.56 8.85
C ILE A 66 3.86 -4.47 7.78
N TYR A 67 4.80 -3.53 7.74
CA TYR A 67 4.77 -2.43 6.78
C TYR A 67 4.85 -2.93 5.34
N CYS A 68 5.70 -3.92 5.06
CA CYS A 68 5.78 -4.55 3.74
C CYS A 68 4.45 -5.22 3.36
N ALA A 69 3.83 -5.98 4.28
CA ALA A 69 2.53 -6.61 4.04
C ALA A 69 1.43 -5.57 3.74
N MET A 70 1.41 -4.45 4.48
CA MET A 70 0.49 -3.34 4.22
C MET A 70 0.71 -2.72 2.85
N VAL A 71 1.97 -2.48 2.47
CA VAL A 71 2.33 -1.87 1.18
C VAL A 71 2.01 -2.78 0.00
N ASP A 72 2.19 -4.09 0.15
CA ASP A 72 1.86 -5.07 -0.89
C ASP A 72 0.35 -5.17 -1.16
N ALA A 73 -0.46 -4.92 -0.12
CA ALA A 73 -1.92 -4.89 -0.16
C ALA A 73 -2.50 -3.54 -0.61
N VAL A 74 -1.67 -2.56 -0.97
CA VAL A 74 -2.14 -1.26 -1.44
C VAL A 74 -2.97 -1.41 -2.73
N PRO A 75 -4.11 -0.70 -2.85
CA PRO A 75 -4.90 -0.69 -4.08
C PRO A 75 -4.05 -0.31 -5.30
N LYS A 76 -4.02 -1.19 -6.30
CA LYS A 76 -3.30 -0.96 -7.55
C LYS A 76 -4.26 -0.35 -8.58
N PRO A 77 -3.83 0.67 -9.36
CA PRO A 77 -4.62 1.12 -10.50
C PRO A 77 -4.79 -0.05 -11.47
N GLU A 78 -6.01 -0.23 -12.01
CA GLU A 78 -6.25 -1.26 -13.02
C GLU A 78 -5.43 -0.90 -14.26
N VAL A 79 -4.37 -1.68 -14.54
CA VAL A 79 -3.67 -1.60 -15.81
C VAL A 79 -4.62 -2.20 -16.84
N ASN A 80 -5.33 -1.34 -17.57
CA ASN A 80 -6.17 -1.74 -18.69
C ASN A 80 -5.25 -2.40 -19.73
N SER A 81 -5.13 -3.71 -19.62
CA SER A 81 -4.37 -4.54 -20.55
C SER A 81 -5.24 -4.66 -21.80
N GLU A 82 -5.21 -3.63 -22.65
CA GLU A 82 -5.67 -3.77 -24.02
C GLU A 82 -4.76 -4.79 -24.71
N SER A 83 -5.18 -6.05 -24.61
CA SER A 83 -4.74 -7.14 -25.46
C SER A 83 -5.03 -6.74 -26.90
N ASN A 84 -3.97 -6.31 -27.59
CA ASN A 84 -3.91 -6.17 -29.04
C ASN A 84 -3.83 -7.54 -29.71
#